data_AF-A0A160MGS3-F1
#
_entry.id   AF-A0A160MGS3-F1
#
_cell.length_a   1.000
_cell.length_b   1.000
_cell.length_c   1.000
_cell.angle_alpha   90.00
_cell.angle_beta   90.00
_cell.angle_gamma   90.00
#
_symmetry.space_group_name_H-M   'P 1'
#
loop_
_entity.id
_entity.type
_entity.pdbx_description
1 polymer ?
#
loop_
_entity_poly.entity_id
_entity_poly.type
_entity_poly.pdbx_seq_one_letter_code
_entity_poly.pdbx_strand_id
1 'polypeptide(L)' 'MLKDYPRIESRSVNAGKVPEIAGFLMAFTVPVIALYLDGREVLREARFIPVEKLRDDLKRIYEGVFDV' A
#
# COMPACT_ATOMS: atom_id res chain seq x y z
N MET A 1 -1.69 -0.03 -13.65
CA MET A 1 -1.48 -0.64 -12.32
C MET A 1 -2.66 -0.37 -11.40
N LEU A 2 -2.78 0.75 -10.69
CA LEU A 2 -3.95 0.93 -9.79
C LEU A 2 -5.30 1.01 -10.52
N LYS A 3 -5.32 1.44 -11.79
CA LYS A 3 -6.51 1.38 -12.66
C LYS A 3 -7.07 -0.04 -12.84
N ASP A 4 -6.22 -1.05 -12.68
CA ASP A 4 -6.58 -2.46 -12.84
C ASP A 4 -7.25 -3.03 -11.57
N TYR A 5 -7.24 -2.25 -10.47
CA TYR A 5 -7.80 -2.63 -9.16
C TYR A 5 -8.83 -1.58 -8.68
N PRO A 6 -10.00 -1.45 -9.35
CA PRO A 6 -10.95 -0.36 -9.11
C PRO A 6 -11.54 -0.33 -7.69
N ARG A 7 -11.51 -1.46 -6.96
CA ARG A 7 -11.99 -1.54 -5.57
C ARG A 7 -10.93 -1.13 -4.53
N ILE A 8 -9.69 -0.87 -4.95
CA ILE A 8 -8.64 -0.36 -4.05
C ILE A 8 -8.71 1.16 -4.03
N GLU A 9 -9.02 1.73 -2.86
CA GLU A 9 -8.91 3.18 -2.65
C GLU A 9 -7.46 3.59 -2.39
N SER A 10 -6.85 4.31 -3.33
CA SER A 10 -5.49 4.83 -3.17
C SER A 10 -5.48 6.23 -2.59
N ARG A 11 -4.69 6.44 -1.52
CA ARG A 11 -4.37 7.77 -0.97
C ARG A 11 -2.86 7.95 -0.95
N SER A 12 -2.41 9.17 -1.23
CA SER A 12 -1.00 9.56 -1.11
C SER A 12 -0.90 10.66 -0.08
N VAL A 13 0.06 10.52 0.84
CA VAL A 13 0.29 11.49 1.91
C VAL A 13 1.77 11.86 1.90
N ASN A 14 2.04 13.16 1.95
CA ASN A 14 3.39 13.66 2.17
C ASN A 14 3.68 13.67 3.68
N ALA A 15 4.42 12.66 4.15
CA ALA A 15 4.81 12.51 5.54
C ALA A 15 5.67 13.68 6.07
N GLY A 16 6.36 14.42 5.19
CA GLY A 16 7.08 15.64 5.58
C GLY A 16 6.18 16.83 5.88
N LYS A 17 4.93 16.83 5.39
CA LYS A 17 3.91 17.85 5.72
C LYS A 17 3.04 17.46 6.90
N VAL A 18 2.94 16.16 7.20
CA VAL A 18 2.13 15.62 8.31
C VAL A 18 2.98 14.63 9.11
N PRO A 19 3.88 15.12 9.99
CA PRO A 19 4.84 14.27 10.69
C PRO A 19 4.19 13.21 11.58
N GLU A 20 3.01 13.48 12.13
CA GLU A 20 2.26 12.54 12.98
C GLU A 20 1.96 11.24 12.22
N ILE A 21 1.73 11.30 10.91
CA ILE A 21 1.45 10.11 10.10
C ILE A 21 2.71 9.27 9.90
N ALA A 22 3.89 9.88 9.88
CA ALA A 22 5.16 9.18 9.77
C ALA A 22 5.40 8.31 11.01
N GLY A 23 5.13 8.87 12.20
CA GLY A 23 5.20 8.13 13.47
C GLY A 23 4.14 7.04 13.55
N PHE A 24 2.88 7.37 13.27
CA PHE A 24 1.75 6.44 13.35
C PHE A 24 1.91 5.23 12.42
N LEU A 25 2.34 5.46 11.18
CA LEU A 25 2.55 4.39 10.19
C LEU A 25 3.97 3.80 10.22
N MET A 26 4.83 4.24 11.15
CA MET A 26 6.26 3.89 11.18
C MET A 26 6.98 4.11 9.83
N ALA A 27 6.57 5.15 9.09
CA ALA A 27 7.06 5.47 7.76
C ALA A 27 8.23 6.48 7.83
N PHE A 28 9.38 6.01 8.32
CA PHE A 28 10.59 6.84 8.52
C PHE A 28 11.55 6.89 7.32
N THR A 29 11.18 6.21 6.24
CA THR A 29 11.95 6.21 4.98
C THR A 29 10.98 6.48 3.83
N VAL A 30 11.49 6.85 2.67
CA VAL A 30 10.66 7.18 1.50
C VAL A 30 11.20 6.39 0.30
N PRO A 31 10.35 5.84 -0.58
CA PRO A 31 8.88 5.73 -0.49
C PRO A 31 8.40 4.61 0.44
N VAL A 32 7.17 4.72 0.95
CA VAL A 32 6.44 3.64 1.65
C VAL A 32 5.09 3.43 0.98
N ILE A 33 4.75 2.18 0.71
CA ILE A 33 3.42 1.75 0.28
C ILE A 33 2.90 0.79 1.35
N ALA A 34 1.69 1.06 1.84
CA ALA A 34 0.99 0.19 2.77
C ALA A 34 -0.43 -0.05 2.26
N LEU A 35 -0.86 -1.31 2.23
CA LEU A 35 -2.23 -1.71 1.89
C LEU A 35 -2.92 -2.24 3.13
N TYR A 36 -4.15 -1.78 3.33
CA TYR A 36 -5.00 -2.21 4.43
C TYR A 36 -6.24 -2.90 3.90
N LEU A 37 -6.65 -3.96 4.60
CA LEU A 37 -7.91 -4.67 4.42
C LEU A 37 -8.58 -4.76 5.79
N ASP A 38 -9.80 -4.25 5.93
CA ASP A 38 -10.56 -4.21 7.20
C ASP A 38 -9.75 -3.70 8.39
N GLY A 39 -8.99 -2.63 8.17
CA GLY A 39 -8.14 -1.99 9.18
C GLY A 39 -6.85 -2.75 9.53
N ARG A 40 -6.61 -3.91 8.92
CA ARG A 40 -5.36 -4.66 9.06
C ARG A 40 -4.42 -4.41 7.90
N GLU A 41 -3.16 -4.19 8.20
CA GLU A 41 -2.12 -4.07 7.18
C GLU A 41 -1.82 -5.44 6.58
N VAL A 42 -1.94 -5.58 5.26
CA VAL A 42 -1.76 -6.85 4.54
C VAL A 42 -0.55 -6.83 3.60
N LEU A 43 -0.04 -5.65 3.27
CA LEU A 43 1.15 -5.48 2.44
C LEU A 43 1.86 -4.19 2.84
N ARG A 44 3.18 -4.25 2.98
CA ARG A 44 4.05 -3.09 3.19
C ARG A 44 5.32 -3.24 2.37
N GLU A 45 5.65 -2.21 1.62
CA GLU A 45 6.90 -2.06 0.89
C GLU A 45 7.54 -0.71 1.24
N ALA A 46 8.85 -0.71 1.48
CA ALA A 46 9.56 0.50 1.89
C ALA A 46 10.93 0.59 1.21
N ARG A 47 11.36 1.82 0.91
CA ARG A 47 12.68 2.20 0.37
C ARG A 47 12.98 1.67 -1.04
N PHE A 48 12.97 0.36 -1.25
CA PHE A 48 13.17 -0.28 -2.55
C PHE A 48 11.94 -1.12 -2.87
N ILE A 49 11.12 -0.65 -3.80
CA ILE A 49 9.83 -1.26 -4.14
C ILE A 49 9.95 -1.88 -5.53
N PRO A 50 10.16 -3.21 -5.65
CA PRO A 50 10.17 -3.87 -6.95
C PRO A 50 8.76 -3.85 -7.53
N VAL A 51 8.58 -3.15 -8.65
CA VAL A 51 7.25 -2.93 -9.24
C VAL A 51 6.55 -4.22 -9.63
N GLU A 52 7.28 -5.20 -10.17
CA GLU A 52 6.71 -6.49 -10.57
C GLU A 52 6.23 -7.29 -9.35
N LYS A 53 7.05 -7.37 -8.28
CA LYS A 53 6.64 -8.01 -7.02
C LYS A 53 5.39 -7.33 -6.44
N LEU A 54 5.38 -6.00 -6.41
CA LEU A 54 4.23 -5.24 -5.93
C LEU A 54 2.97 -5.55 -6.75
N ARG A 55 3.09 -5.66 -8.07
CA ARG A 55 1.97 -6.01 -8.95
C ARG A 55 1.45 -7.41 -8.67
N ASP A 56 2.32 -8.39 -8.50
CA ASP A 56 1.93 -9.78 -8.20
C ASP A 56 1.25 -9.89 -6.83
N ASP A 57 1.79 -9.22 -5.82
CA ASP A 57 1.20 -9.16 -4.48
C ASP A 57 -0.18 -8.50 -4.50
N LEU A 58 -0.33 -7.37 -5.18
CA LEU A 58 -1.62 -6.69 -5.35
C LEU A 58 -2.63 -7.55 -6.09
N LYS A 59 -2.22 -8.24 -7.16
CA LYS A 59 -3.08 -9.15 -7.91
C LYS A 59 -3.60 -10.27 -7.01
N ARG A 60 -2.70 -10.97 -6.32
CA ARG A 60 -3.04 -12.08 -5.42
C ARG A 60 -4.01 -11.65 -4.32
N ILE A 61 -3.76 -10.50 -3.69
CA ILE A 61 -4.63 -9.97 -2.63
C ILE A 61 -5.99 -9.58 -3.20
N TYR A 62 -6.03 -8.89 -4.34
CA TYR A 62 -7.27 -8.42 -4.94
C TYR A 62 -8.18 -9.59 -5.38
N GLU A 63 -7.61 -10.58 -6.06
CA GLU A 63 -8.34 -11.79 -6.48
C GLU A 63 -8.84 -12.58 -5.25
N GLY A 64 -7.99 -12.76 -4.22
CA GLY A 64 -8.37 -13.49 -3.02
C GLY A 64 -9.46 -12.83 -2.16
N VAL A 65 -9.63 -11.50 -2.26
CA VAL A 65 -10.67 -10.77 -1.52
C VAL A 65 -11.97 -10.67 -2.32
N PHE A 66 -11.89 -10.59 -3.64
CA PHE A 66 -13.02 -10.14 -4.44
C PHE A 66 -13.44 -11.01 -5.62
N ASP A 67 -12.71 -12.09 -5.90
CA ASP A 67 -13.03 -13.06 -6.97
C ASP A 67 -13.47 -14.41 -6.38
N VAL A 68 -14.13 -14.34 -5.22
CA VAL A 68 -14.74 -15.47 -4.47
C VAL A 68 -16.24 -15.49 -4.68
#